data_AF-A0A1V5S749-F1
#
_entry.id   AF-A0A1V5S749-F1
#
_cell.length_a   1.000
_cell.length_b   1.000
_cell.length_c   1.000
_cell.angle_alpha   90.00
_cell.angle_beta   90.00
_cell.angle_gamma   90.00
#
_symmetry.space_group_name_H-M   'P 1'
#
loop_
_entity.id
_entity.type
_entity.pdbx_description
1 polymer ?
#
loop_
_entity_poly.entity_id
_entity_poly.type
_entity_poly.pdbx_seq_one_letter_code
_entity_poly.pdbx_strand_id
1 'polypeptide(L)'
;MNLNMNENISIKNLTTFPVGFRRINGNGEVNLPPNTSVLIDRAEVISQIQSQNILFCGENNDSSHPYIFVEDKETRVFVGFETEDKPQEIISEDKIKKIFDIKTQKSFEKAITETIVTLAEKKTLIETIKKLGINDHSKIKFIEKYTEMKIDD
;
A
#
# COMPACT_ATOMS: atom_id res chain seq x y z
N MET A 1 26.35 -4.56 2.35
CA MET A 1 25.61 -5.02 1.16
C MET A 1 26.01 -4.15 -0.03
N ASN A 2 26.28 -4.75 -1.19
CA ASN A 2 26.52 -3.99 -2.42
C ASN A 2 25.36 -4.30 -3.37
N LEU A 3 24.42 -3.36 -3.49
CA LEU A 3 23.23 -3.53 -4.32
C LEU A 3 23.55 -3.25 -5.78
N ASN A 4 23.06 -4.10 -6.68
CA ASN A 4 23.19 -3.85 -8.11
C ASN A 4 22.18 -2.79 -8.56
N MET A 5 22.66 -1.58 -8.82
CA MET A 5 21.80 -0.44 -9.16
C MET A 5 21.14 -0.53 -10.55
N ASN A 6 21.70 -1.34 -11.46
CA ASN A 6 21.19 -1.53 -12.82
C ASN A 6 20.22 -2.71 -12.93
N GLU A 7 19.92 -3.37 -11.82
CA GLU A 7 18.95 -4.46 -11.79
C GLU A 7 17.53 -3.92 -11.84
N ASN A 8 16.70 -4.54 -12.67
CA ASN A 8 15.27 -4.25 -12.68
C ASN A 8 14.60 -4.97 -11.52
N ILE A 9 13.97 -4.20 -10.63
CA ILE A 9 13.19 -4.69 -9.50
C ILE A 9 11.70 -4.44 -9.73
N SER A 10 10.88 -5.25 -9.09
CA SER A 10 9.43 -5.13 -9.19
C SER A 10 8.87 -4.15 -8.17
N ILE A 11 8.02 -3.24 -8.62
CA ILE A 11 7.21 -2.35 -7.79
C ILE A 11 5.74 -2.60 -8.06
N LYS A 12 4.91 -2.53 -7.02
CA LYS A 12 3.49 -2.86 -7.07
C LYS A 12 2.64 -1.68 -6.64
N ASN A 13 1.63 -1.35 -7.44
CA ASN A 13 0.58 -0.43 -7.03
C ASN A 13 -0.36 -1.12 -6.04
N LEU A 14 -0.48 -0.61 -4.82
CA LEU A 14 -1.39 -1.10 -3.78
C LEU A 14 -2.78 -0.45 -3.85
N THR A 15 -2.93 0.58 -4.68
CA THR A 15 -4.17 1.34 -4.79
C THR A 15 -5.06 0.78 -5.90
N THR A 16 -6.32 1.15 -5.80
CA THR A 16 -7.36 0.74 -6.75
C THR A 16 -7.50 1.67 -7.95
N PHE A 17 -6.68 2.71 -8.01
CA PHE A 17 -6.61 3.67 -9.11
C PHE A 17 -5.21 3.67 -9.70
N PRO A 18 -5.04 4.11 -10.96
CA PRO A 18 -3.71 4.21 -11.54
C PRO A 18 -2.90 5.29 -10.80
N VAL A 19 -1.63 4.99 -10.55
CA VAL A 19 -0.66 5.95 -10.01
C VAL A 19 0.51 6.05 -10.96
N GLY A 20 1.17 7.20 -11.00
CA GLY A 20 2.32 7.38 -11.86
C GLY A 20 3.25 8.46 -11.35
N PHE A 21 4.49 8.38 -11.77
CA PHE A 21 5.53 9.34 -11.41
C PHE A 21 6.48 9.56 -12.58
N ARG A 22 7.10 10.74 -12.61
CA ARG A 22 8.12 11.06 -13.60
C ARG A 22 9.47 10.48 -13.17
N ARG A 23 10.21 9.90 -14.12
CA ARG A 23 11.56 9.36 -13.84
C ARG A 23 12.53 10.48 -13.44
N ILE A 24 13.43 10.19 -12.51
CA ILE A 24 14.52 11.08 -12.07
C ILE A 24 15.80 10.78 -12.83
N ASN A 25 16.19 9.51 -12.95
CA ASN A 25 17.44 9.07 -13.58
C ASN A 25 17.29 8.83 -15.10
N GLY A 26 16.13 9.14 -15.68
CA GLY A 26 15.85 8.92 -17.09
C GLY A 26 14.73 9.80 -17.64
N ASN A 27 14.39 9.59 -18.91
CA ASN A 27 13.32 10.32 -19.58
C ASN A 27 12.00 9.56 -19.53
N GLY A 28 10.90 10.30 -19.36
CA GLY A 28 9.54 9.78 -19.40
C GLY A 28 8.90 9.58 -18.03
N GLU A 29 7.74 8.96 -18.05
CA GLU A 29 6.88 8.71 -16.89
C GLU A 29 6.64 7.22 -16.73
N VAL A 30 6.51 6.79 -15.48
CA VAL A 30 6.12 5.43 -15.12
C VAL A 30 4.66 5.48 -14.72
N ASN A 31 3.84 4.69 -15.42
CA ASN A 31 2.43 4.53 -15.13
C ASN A 31 2.18 3.13 -14.58
N LEU A 32 1.58 3.06 -13.40
CA LEU A 32 1.21 1.82 -12.74
C LEU A 32 -0.32 1.72 -12.72
N PRO A 33 -0.91 0.79 -13.49
CA PRO A 33 -2.33 0.47 -13.37
C PRO A 33 -2.68 -0.01 -11.96
N PRO A 34 -3.96 0.03 -11.56
CA PRO A 34 -4.43 -0.49 -10.27
C PRO A 34 -3.93 -1.92 -9.99
N ASN A 35 -3.53 -2.20 -8.75
CA ASN A 35 -3.16 -3.54 -8.28
C ASN A 35 -2.13 -4.30 -9.14
N THR A 36 -1.34 -3.61 -9.95
CA THR A 36 -0.42 -4.19 -10.93
C THR A 36 1.04 -3.97 -10.52
N SER A 37 1.90 -4.93 -10.86
CA SER A 37 3.34 -4.82 -10.69
C SER A 37 4.03 -4.46 -12.00
N VAL A 38 5.10 -3.67 -11.92
CA VAL A 38 5.94 -3.27 -13.06
C VAL A 38 7.41 -3.33 -12.67
N LEU A 39 8.25 -3.66 -13.65
CA LEU A 39 9.70 -3.70 -13.48
C LEU A 39 10.31 -2.33 -13.76
N ILE A 40 11.22 -1.91 -12.88
CA ILE A 40 11.93 -0.64 -12.97
C ILE A 40 13.34 -0.77 -12.38
N ASP A 41 14.27 0.02 -12.88
CA ASP A 41 15.65 0.02 -12.40
C ASP A 41 15.71 0.37 -10.91
N ARG A 42 16.48 -0.40 -10.14
CA ARG A 42 16.66 -0.19 -8.69
C ARG A 42 17.17 1.21 -8.38
N ALA A 43 18.08 1.74 -9.18
CA ALA A 43 18.57 3.11 -9.04
C ALA A 43 17.44 4.15 -9.05
N GLU A 44 16.47 3.99 -9.96
CA GLU A 44 15.33 4.90 -10.08
C GLU A 44 14.44 4.82 -8.84
N VAL A 45 14.14 3.62 -8.35
CA VAL A 45 13.34 3.44 -7.12
C VAL A 45 14.01 4.10 -5.92
N ILE A 46 15.32 3.89 -5.75
CA ILE A 46 16.09 4.50 -4.66
C ILE A 46 16.07 6.03 -4.78
N SER A 47 16.25 6.58 -5.99
CA SER A 47 16.20 8.03 -6.21
C SER A 47 14.83 8.63 -5.89
N GLN A 48 13.73 7.95 -6.25
CA GLN A 48 12.37 8.39 -5.90
C GLN A 48 12.14 8.41 -4.38
N ILE A 49 12.65 7.41 -3.68
CA ILE A 49 12.54 7.32 -2.22
C ILE A 49 13.38 8.42 -1.56
N GLN A 50 14.61 8.64 -2.03
CA GLN A 50 15.49 9.71 -1.55
C GLN A 50 14.93 11.11 -1.82
N SER A 51 14.18 11.29 -2.92
CA SER A 51 13.45 12.53 -3.21
C SER A 51 12.15 12.68 -2.43
N GLN A 52 11.86 11.78 -1.48
CA GLN A 52 10.63 11.78 -0.67
C GLN A 52 9.37 11.73 -1.53
N ASN A 53 9.37 10.89 -2.57
CA ASN A 53 8.16 10.66 -3.34
C ASN A 53 7.10 10.01 -2.46
N ILE A 54 6.01 10.74 -2.22
CA ILE A 54 4.89 10.33 -1.37
C ILE A 54 4.26 8.99 -1.78
N LEU A 55 4.36 8.60 -3.06
CA LEU A 55 3.85 7.33 -3.53
C LEU A 55 4.61 6.15 -2.91
N PHE A 56 5.90 6.32 -2.64
CA PHE A 56 6.75 5.30 -2.02
C PHE A 56 6.88 5.48 -0.50
N CYS A 57 6.94 6.72 -0.02
CA CYS A 57 7.23 7.01 1.39
C CYS A 57 5.98 7.20 2.25
N GLY A 58 4.80 7.33 1.65
CA GLY A 58 3.57 7.70 2.35
C GLY A 58 3.52 9.20 2.69
N GLU A 59 2.37 9.68 3.16
CA GLU A 59 2.15 11.10 3.46
C GLU A 59 3.05 11.64 4.60
N ASN A 60 3.47 10.77 5.52
CA ASN A 60 4.31 11.11 6.66
C ASN A 60 5.81 10.85 6.44
N ASN A 61 6.21 10.40 5.24
CA ASN A 61 7.60 10.02 4.91
C ASN A 61 8.24 8.98 5.85
N ASP A 62 7.43 8.23 6.59
CA ASP A 62 7.84 7.21 7.54
C ASP A 62 7.75 5.80 6.95
N SER A 63 7.50 5.69 5.63
CA SER A 63 7.20 4.46 4.89
C SER A 63 5.88 3.79 5.29
N SER A 64 5.10 4.42 6.16
CA SER A 64 3.77 3.96 6.52
C SER A 64 2.78 4.36 5.43
N HIS A 65 1.88 3.43 5.08
CA HIS A 65 0.79 3.67 4.12
C HIS A 65 1.24 4.11 2.70
N PRO A 66 2.21 3.42 2.05
CA PRO A 66 2.65 3.77 0.70
C PRO A 66 1.60 3.37 -0.34
N TYR A 67 1.58 4.08 -1.47
CA TYR A 67 0.71 3.74 -2.61
C TYR A 67 1.40 2.73 -3.52
N ILE A 68 2.73 2.78 -3.59
CA ILE A 68 3.60 1.88 -4.34
C ILE A 68 4.47 1.11 -3.36
N PHE A 69 4.37 -0.21 -3.41
CA PHE A 69 5.20 -1.12 -2.64
C PHE A 69 6.39 -1.60 -3.48
N VAL A 70 7.58 -1.58 -2.91
CA VAL A 70 8.77 -2.17 -3.53
C VAL A 70 8.78 -3.66 -3.18
N GLU A 71 8.64 -4.56 -4.14
CA GLU A 71 8.58 -6.01 -3.84
C GLU A 71 9.97 -6.59 -3.48
N ASP A 72 11.04 -5.93 -3.92
CA ASP A 72 12.42 -6.32 -3.61
C ASP A 72 12.80 -6.02 -2.15
N LYS A 73 13.02 -7.08 -1.36
CA LYS A 73 13.36 -6.99 0.07
C LYS A 73 14.68 -6.27 0.31
N GLU A 74 15.71 -6.57 -0.47
CA GLU A 74 17.03 -5.98 -0.25
C GLU A 74 17.00 -4.46 -0.43
N THR A 75 16.25 -3.98 -1.43
CA THR A 75 16.03 -2.54 -1.63
C THR A 75 15.27 -1.91 -0.47
N ARG A 76 14.19 -2.55 0.04
CA ARG A 76 13.44 -2.03 1.20
C ARG A 76 14.30 -1.91 2.46
N VAL A 77 15.13 -2.91 2.73
CA VAL A 77 16.06 -2.88 3.87
C VAL A 77 17.10 -1.77 3.67
N PHE A 78 17.62 -1.61 2.45
CA PHE A 78 18.62 -0.59 2.15
C PHE A 78 18.10 0.84 2.31
N VAL A 79 16.86 1.11 1.90
CA VAL A 79 16.25 2.44 2.07
C VAL A 79 15.68 2.67 3.47
N GLY A 80 15.71 1.65 4.34
CA GLY A 80 15.23 1.75 5.72
C GLY A 80 13.71 1.65 5.89
N PHE A 81 12.99 1.12 4.90
CA PHE A 81 11.53 0.88 5.00
C PHE A 81 11.20 -0.33 5.88
N GLU A 82 12.14 -1.27 5.99
CA GLU A 82 12.02 -2.41 6.90
C GLU A 82 13.37 -2.79 7.48
N THR A 83 13.36 -3.46 8.62
CA THR A 83 14.55 -4.10 9.19
C THR A 83 14.46 -5.61 8.96
N GLU A 84 15.56 -6.34 9.17
CA GLU A 84 15.55 -7.80 9.04
C GLU A 84 14.48 -8.45 9.93
N ASP A 85 14.24 -7.87 11.11
CA ASP A 85 13.31 -8.37 12.13
C ASP A 85 11.90 -7.77 12.04
N LYS A 86 11.73 -6.63 11.36
CA LYS A 86 10.45 -5.91 11.28
C LYS A 86 10.11 -5.58 9.82
N PRO A 87 9.27 -6.40 9.16
CA PRO A 87 8.85 -6.16 7.78
C PRO A 87 8.02 -4.88 7.67
N GLN A 88 8.03 -4.25 6.50
CA GLN A 88 7.19 -3.09 6.24
C GLN A 88 5.71 -3.47 6.37
N GLU A 89 4.96 -2.70 7.16
CA GLU A 89 3.53 -2.92 7.29
C GLU A 89 2.77 -2.31 6.11
N ILE A 90 2.18 -3.17 5.29
CA ILE A 90 1.34 -2.76 4.15
C ILE A 90 -0.08 -3.29 4.29
N ILE A 91 -1.03 -2.60 3.64
CA ILE A 91 -2.38 -3.12 3.46
C ILE A 91 -2.38 -4.13 2.31
N SER A 92 -2.92 -5.31 2.60
CA SER A 92 -3.16 -6.37 1.63
C SER A 92 -4.53 -6.98 1.84
N GLU A 93 -5.04 -7.67 0.82
CA GLU A 93 -6.31 -8.40 0.92
C GLU A 93 -6.32 -9.39 2.09
N ASP A 94 -5.19 -10.06 2.35
CA ASP A 94 -5.06 -11.01 3.45
C ASP A 94 -5.07 -10.32 4.82
N LYS A 95 -4.48 -9.12 4.94
CA LYS A 95 -4.55 -8.33 6.19
C LYS A 95 -5.99 -7.89 6.44
N ILE A 96 -6.71 -7.47 5.40
CA ILE A 96 -8.13 -7.11 5.50
C ILE A 96 -8.96 -8.33 5.95
N LYS A 97 -8.79 -9.50 5.32
CA LYS A 97 -9.49 -10.74 5.74
C LYS A 97 -9.25 -11.06 7.22
N LYS A 98 -8.00 -11.00 7.68
CA LYS A 98 -7.65 -11.23 9.09
C LYS A 98 -8.32 -10.23 10.04
N ILE A 99 -8.46 -8.96 9.64
CA ILE A 99 -9.20 -7.97 10.43
C ILE A 99 -10.68 -8.35 10.49
N PHE A 100 -11.26 -8.79 9.37
CA PHE A 100 -12.66 -9.24 9.33
C PHE A 100 -12.92 -10.51 10.14
N ASP A 101 -11.93 -11.39 10.33
CA ASP A 101 -12.03 -12.56 11.21
C ASP A 101 -12.09 -12.21 12.70
N ILE A 102 -11.82 -10.96 13.09
CA ILE A 102 -11.95 -10.51 14.48
C ILE A 102 -13.41 -10.62 14.92
N LYS A 103 -13.62 -11.41 15.98
CA LYS A 103 -14.95 -11.72 16.53
C LYS A 103 -15.59 -10.53 17.24
N THR A 104 -14.79 -9.73 17.94
CA THR A 104 -15.30 -8.64 18.77
C THR A 104 -15.33 -7.34 17.98
N GLN A 105 -16.51 -6.73 17.88
CA GLN A 105 -16.73 -5.47 17.17
C GLN A 105 -15.75 -4.36 17.60
N LYS A 106 -15.57 -4.14 18.91
CA LYS A 106 -14.65 -3.10 19.43
C LYS A 106 -13.20 -3.32 18.99
N SER A 107 -12.74 -4.57 18.94
CA SER A 107 -11.39 -4.92 18.50
C SER A 107 -11.25 -4.76 16.99
N PHE A 108 -12.30 -5.07 16.23
CA PHE A 108 -12.37 -4.83 14.79
C PHE A 108 -12.28 -3.35 14.46
N GLU A 109 -13.10 -2.51 15.10
CA GLU A 109 -13.12 -1.06 14.87
C GLU A 109 -11.75 -0.45 15.16
N LYS A 110 -11.14 -0.82 16.29
CA LYS A 110 -9.79 -0.37 16.63
C LYS A 110 -8.76 -0.76 15.57
N ALA A 111 -8.76 -2.03 15.14
CA ALA A 111 -7.83 -2.52 14.12
C ALA A 111 -7.99 -1.80 12.79
N ILE A 112 -9.23 -1.50 12.36
CA ILE A 112 -9.51 -0.71 11.16
C ILE A 112 -8.94 0.71 11.31
N THR A 113 -9.22 1.40 12.41
CA THR A 113 -8.76 2.78 12.59
C THR A 113 -7.24 2.94 12.71
N GLU A 114 -6.54 1.91 13.21
CA GLU A 114 -5.08 1.90 13.33
C GLU A 114 -4.40 1.49 12.01
N THR A 115 -5.04 0.63 11.22
CA THR A 115 -4.44 0.09 9.99
C THR A 115 -4.77 0.93 8.75
N ILE A 116 -5.97 1.51 8.69
CA ILE A 116 -6.55 2.09 7.47
C ILE A 116 -6.72 3.59 7.67
N VAL A 117 -5.65 4.34 7.45
CA VAL A 117 -5.59 5.75 7.81
C VAL A 117 -5.84 6.63 6.59
N THR A 118 -5.18 6.32 5.47
CA THR A 118 -5.17 7.18 4.28
C THR A 118 -6.40 6.97 3.39
N LEU A 119 -6.69 7.95 2.53
CA LEU A 119 -7.81 7.86 1.60
C LEU A 119 -7.66 6.67 0.63
N ALA A 120 -6.45 6.41 0.15
CA ALA A 120 -6.17 5.30 -0.76
C ALA A 120 -6.52 3.96 -0.11
N GLU A 121 -6.12 3.78 1.14
CA GLU A 121 -6.39 2.57 1.92
C GLU A 121 -7.87 2.37 2.21
N LYS A 122 -8.59 3.46 2.51
CA LYS A 122 -10.05 3.44 2.67
C LYS A 122 -10.76 2.97 1.39
N LYS A 123 -10.29 3.42 0.22
CA LYS A 123 -10.81 2.95 -1.08
C LYS A 123 -10.48 1.47 -1.32
N THR A 124 -9.23 1.07 -1.07
CA THR A 124 -8.79 -0.33 -1.18
C THR A 124 -9.61 -1.25 -0.27
N LEU A 125 -9.94 -0.82 0.95
CA LEU A 125 -10.81 -1.55 1.87
C LEU A 125 -12.19 -1.80 1.25
N ILE A 126 -12.84 -0.75 0.74
CA ILE A 126 -14.20 -0.84 0.17
C ILE A 126 -14.22 -1.78 -1.02
N GLU A 127 -13.26 -1.65 -1.93
CA GLU A 127 -13.19 -2.53 -3.10
C GLU A 127 -12.90 -3.97 -2.71
N THR A 128 -12.05 -4.18 -1.70
CA THR A 128 -11.77 -5.53 -1.19
C THR A 128 -13.02 -6.14 -0.57
N ILE A 129 -13.81 -5.37 0.18
CA ILE A 129 -15.10 -5.83 0.75
C ILE A 129 -16.05 -6.27 -0.36
N LYS A 130 -16.21 -5.43 -1.40
CA LYS A 130 -17.06 -5.75 -2.56
C LYS A 130 -16.56 -7.00 -3.28
N LYS A 131 -15.26 -7.10 -3.53
CA LYS A 131 -14.62 -8.24 -4.20
C LYS A 131 -14.78 -9.55 -3.42
N LEU A 132 -14.70 -9.50 -2.09
CA LEU A 132 -14.80 -10.68 -1.23
C LEU A 132 -16.25 -11.05 -0.88
N GLY A 133 -17.23 -10.22 -1.24
CA GLY A 133 -18.65 -10.47 -0.92
C GLY A 133 -18.90 -10.56 0.59
N ILE A 134 -18.17 -9.80 1.40
CA ILE A 134 -18.34 -9.81 2.86
C ILE A 134 -19.70 -9.21 3.19
N ASN A 135 -20.55 -9.97 3.89
CA ASN A 135 -21.91 -9.56 4.25
C ASN A 135 -22.09 -9.49 5.78
N ASP A 136 -21.19 -8.76 6.46
CA ASP A 136 -21.30 -8.46 7.89
C ASP A 136 -21.85 -7.04 8.08
N HIS A 137 -23.16 -6.94 8.25
CA HIS A 137 -23.88 -5.67 8.30
C HIS A 137 -23.39 -4.72 9.43
N SER A 138 -22.94 -5.25 10.57
CA SER A 138 -22.43 -4.42 11.67
C SER A 138 -21.08 -3.81 11.32
N LYS A 139 -20.17 -4.61 10.73
CA LYS A 139 -18.85 -4.16 10.31
C LYS A 139 -18.94 -3.22 9.10
N ILE A 140 -19.80 -3.51 8.13
CA ILE A 140 -20.05 -2.68 6.96
C ILE A 140 -20.53 -1.29 7.38
N LYS A 141 -21.56 -1.20 8.24
CA LYS A 141 -22.06 0.09 8.74
C LYS A 141 -20.99 0.94 9.41
N PHE A 142 -20.10 0.30 10.19
CA PHE A 142 -18.97 1.01 10.79
C PHE A 142 -18.01 1.54 9.72
N ILE A 143 -17.67 0.71 8.73
CA ILE A 143 -16.74 1.08 7.66
C ILE A 143 -17.32 2.22 6.82
N GLU A 144 -18.58 2.17 6.43
CA GLU A 144 -19.23 3.26 5.69
C GLU A 144 -19.17 4.58 6.46
N LYS A 145 -19.42 4.52 7.77
CA LYS A 145 -19.31 5.69 8.66
C LYS A 145 -17.87 6.20 8.80
N TYR A 146 -16.90 5.30 8.90
CA TYR A 146 -15.48 5.66 9.10
C TYR A 146 -14.79 6.15 7.82
N THR A 147 -15.16 5.57 6.68
CA THR A 147 -14.62 5.90 5.36
C THR A 147 -15.37 7.05 4.70
N GLU A 148 -16.59 7.37 5.18
CA GLU A 148 -17.51 8.33 4.56
C GLU A 148 -17.88 7.96 3.11
N MET A 149 -17.80 6.68 2.78
CA MET A 149 -18.05 6.13 1.46
C MET A 149 -19.08 5.01 1.55
N LYS A 150 -19.97 4.95 0.58
CA LYS A 150 -20.98 3.89 0.50
C LYS A 150 -20.41 2.63 -0.12
N ILE A 151 -20.74 1.50 0.47
CA ILE A 151 -20.48 0.19 -0.12
C ILE A 151 -21.78 -0.17 -0.86
N ASP A 152 -21.99 0.44 -2.03
CA ASP A 152 -23.16 0.11 -2.86
C ASP A 152 -23.11 -1.38 -3.26
N ASP A 153 -24.22 -2.08 -3.05
CA ASP A 153 -24.53 -3.46 -3.45
C ASP A 153 -24.47 -3.67 -4.97
#